data_AF-A0A1C7Z9E7-F1
#
_entry.id   AF-A0A1C7Z9E7-F1
#
_cell.length_a   1.000
_cell.length_b   1.000
_cell.length_c   1.000
_cell.angle_alpha   90.00
_cell.angle_beta   90.00
_cell.angle_gamma   90.00
#
_symmetry.space_group_name_H-M   'P 1'
#
loop_
_entity.id
_entity.type
_entity.pdbx_description
1 polymer ?
#
loop_
_entity_poly.entity_id
_entity_poly.type
_entity_poly.pdbx_seq_one_letter_code
_entity_poly.pdbx_strand_id
1 'polypeptide(L)'
;MVSSVAAALCTYSYDPLDRLAAVSPAGSDSVQRFYQKSRLTTEIQGEIQRAVFQTEDHLLARQQRQGSTTDCALLGTDQQRSVLHALDA
;
A
#
# COMPACT_ATOMS: atom_id res chain seq x y z
N MET A 1 19.78 -7.14 36.78
CA MET A 1 19.97 -6.40 35.52
C MET A 1 19.05 -7.01 34.49
N VAL A 2 17.82 -6.50 34.36
CA VAL A 2 16.89 -6.99 33.33
C VAL A 2 17.35 -6.34 32.03
N SER A 3 17.89 -7.14 31.11
CA SER A 3 18.25 -6.66 29.78
C SER A 3 16.99 -6.13 29.12
N SER A 4 16.91 -4.81 28.93
CA SER A 4 15.93 -4.22 28.02
C SER A 4 16.24 -4.80 26.65
N VAL A 5 15.42 -5.75 26.19
CA VAL A 5 15.39 -6.14 24.79
C VAL A 5 15.05 -4.87 24.03
N ALA A 6 15.93 -4.44 23.11
CA ALA A 6 15.62 -3.33 22.23
C ALA A 6 14.31 -3.66 21.51
N ALA A 7 13.25 -2.91 21.81
CA ALA A 7 11.95 -3.12 21.19
C ALA A 7 12.07 -2.88 19.68
N ALA A 8 11.56 -3.82 18.87
CA ALA A 8 11.57 -3.66 17.43
C ALA A 8 10.75 -2.42 17.03
N LEU A 9 11.37 -1.49 16.29
CA LEU A 9 10.70 -0.26 15.83
C LEU A 9 9.72 -0.54 14.69
N CYS A 10 9.93 -1.63 13.95
CA CYS A 10 9.05 -2.07 12.88
C CYS A 10 9.30 -3.55 12.57
N THR A 11 8.23 -4.28 12.26
CA THR A 11 8.29 -5.66 11.76
C THR A 11 7.85 -5.70 10.31
N TYR A 12 8.62 -6.41 9.47
CA TYR A 12 8.31 -6.65 8.07
C TYR A 12 7.97 -8.13 7.89
N SER A 13 6.80 -8.41 7.34
CA SER A 13 6.36 -9.79 7.05
C SER A 13 6.33 -10.02 5.55
N TYR A 14 6.85 -11.16 5.11
CA TYR A 14 6.88 -11.55 3.71
C TYR A 14 5.95 -12.75 3.48
N ASP A 15 5.36 -12.84 2.30
CA ASP A 15 4.62 -14.03 1.87
C ASP A 15 5.56 -15.10 1.28
N PRO A 16 5.09 -16.32 0.98
CA PRO A 16 5.92 -17.39 0.43
C PRO A 16 6.52 -17.10 -0.96
N LEU A 17 6.13 -16.02 -1.63
CA LEU A 17 6.72 -15.57 -2.89
C LEU A 17 7.76 -14.46 -2.68
N ASP A 18 8.21 -14.27 -1.45
CA ASP A 18 9.19 -13.24 -1.04
C ASP A 18 8.70 -11.80 -1.31
N ARG A 19 7.39 -11.57 -1.18
CA ARG A 19 6.81 -10.23 -1.33
C ARG A 19 6.45 -9.67 0.04
N LEU A 20 6.70 -8.37 0.23
CA LEU A 20 6.39 -7.67 1.47
C LEU A 20 4.88 -7.62 1.73
N ALA A 21 4.38 -8.54 2.55
CA ALA A 21 2.97 -8.73 2.84
C ALA A 21 2.44 -7.79 3.93
N ALA A 22 3.28 -7.42 4.91
CA ALA A 22 2.90 -6.46 5.94
C ALA A 22 4.08 -5.65 6.47
N VAL A 23 3.79 -4.42 6.90
CA VAL A 23 4.70 -3.54 7.65
C VAL A 23 3.99 -3.12 8.92
N SER A 24 4.57 -3.41 10.07
CA SER A 24 3.99 -3.13 11.39
C SER A 24 4.93 -2.25 12.20
N PRO A 25 4.88 -0.92 12.05
CA PRO A 25 5.64 0.01 12.89
C PRO A 25 5.15 -0.03 14.35
N ALA A 26 6.05 0.17 15.30
CA ALA A 26 5.67 0.27 16.70
C ALA A 26 4.80 1.52 16.93
N GLY A 27 3.61 1.35 17.53
CA GLY A 27 2.71 2.46 17.84
C GLY A 27 1.89 3.00 16.67
N SER A 28 1.76 2.26 15.57
CA SER A 28 0.90 2.61 14.43
C SER A 28 0.22 1.38 13.86
N ASP A 29 -0.87 1.60 13.12
CA ASP A 29 -1.56 0.51 12.43
C ASP A 29 -0.65 -0.16 11.40
N SER A 30 -0.70 -1.49 11.35
CA SER A 30 0.02 -2.26 10.34
C SER A 30 -0.55 -1.98 8.94
N VAL A 31 0.34 -1.88 7.96
CA VAL A 31 -0.03 -1.83 6.55
C VAL A 31 0.02 -3.25 5.99
N GLN A 32 -1.12 -3.77 5.54
CA GLN A 32 -1.21 -5.02 4.80
C GLN A 32 -1.18 -4.74 3.29
N ARG A 33 -0.48 -5.57 2.54
CA ARG A 33 -0.29 -5.44 1.09
C ARG A 33 -0.81 -6.65 0.35
N PHE A 34 -1.60 -6.41 -0.70
CA PHE A 34 -2.18 -7.46 -1.53
C PHE A 34 -1.74 -7.29 -2.98
N TYR A 35 -1.32 -8.41 -3.56
CA TYR A 35 -0.69 -8.43 -4.87
C TYR A 35 -1.53 -9.23 -5.87
N GLN A 36 -1.74 -8.66 -7.05
CA GLN A 36 -2.21 -9.39 -8.22
C GLN A 36 -0.99 -9.75 -9.07
N LYS A 37 -0.67 -11.05 -9.14
CA LYS A 37 0.63 -11.53 -9.70
C LYS A 37 1.79 -10.83 -8.97
N SER A 38 2.68 -10.14 -9.69
CA SER A 38 3.81 -9.40 -9.10
C SER A 38 3.49 -7.93 -8.76
N ARG A 39 2.25 -7.48 -8.96
CA ARG A 39 1.88 -6.05 -8.82
C ARG A 39 1.07 -5.80 -7.56
N LEU A 40 1.49 -4.81 -6.76
CA LEU A 40 0.72 -4.32 -5.62
C LEU A 40 -0.59 -3.70 -6.13
N THR A 41 -1.73 -4.15 -5.60
CA THR A 41 -3.05 -3.68 -6.05
C THR A 41 -3.84 -3.01 -4.93
N THR A 42 -3.67 -3.47 -3.69
CA THR A 42 -4.40 -2.94 -2.53
C THR A 42 -3.47 -2.85 -1.32
N GLU A 43 -3.57 -1.75 -0.58
CA GLU A 43 -3.03 -1.60 0.76
C GLU A 43 -4.16 -1.32 1.75
N ILE A 44 -4.09 -1.92 2.93
CA ILE A 44 -5.02 -1.67 4.03
C ILE A 44 -4.22 -1.23 5.26
N GLN A 45 -4.60 -0.12 5.88
CA GLN A 45 -4.00 0.42 7.09
C GLN A 45 -5.11 0.95 8.00
N GLY A 46 -5.42 0.22 9.08
CA GLY A 46 -6.58 0.51 9.90
C GLY A 46 -7.86 0.52 9.06
N GLU A 47 -8.60 1.62 9.10
CA GLU A 47 -9.82 1.83 8.29
C GLU A 47 -9.55 2.36 6.88
N ILE A 48 -8.29 2.70 6.56
CA ILE A 48 -7.92 3.25 5.26
C ILE A 48 -7.58 2.10 4.31
N GLN A 49 -8.32 2.01 3.21
CA GLN A 49 -8.03 1.11 2.10
C GLN A 49 -7.62 1.92 0.88
N ARG A 50 -6.44 1.63 0.31
CA ARG A 50 -5.96 2.21 -0.94
C ARG A 50 -5.93 1.13 -2.02
N ALA A 51 -6.57 1.37 -3.15
CA ALA A 51 -6.57 0.48 -4.30
C ALA A 51 -6.02 1.20 -5.53
N VAL A 52 -5.26 0.48 -6.35
CA VAL A 52 -4.74 0.98 -7.63
C VAL A 52 -5.40 0.19 -8.75
N PHE A 53 -5.93 0.92 -9.73
CA PHE A 53 -6.53 0.37 -10.93
C PHE A 53 -5.56 0.49 -12.10
N GLN A 54 -5.37 -0.61 -12.80
CA GLN A 54 -4.44 -0.70 -13.92
C GLN A 54 -4.98 -1.66 -14.97
N THR A 55 -4.61 -1.42 -16.23
CA THR A 55 -4.79 -2.37 -17.32
C THR A 55 -3.42 -2.70 -17.90
N GLU A 56 -3.10 -3.99 -18.00
CA GLU A 56 -1.76 -4.46 -18.38
C GLU A 56 -0.65 -3.73 -17.61
N ASP A 57 0.09 -2.87 -18.29
CA ASP A 57 1.19 -2.10 -17.73
C ASP A 57 0.87 -0.61 -17.48
N HIS A 58 -0.37 -0.19 -17.70
CA HIS A 58 -0.78 1.20 -17.56
C HIS A 58 -1.54 1.44 -16.24
N LEU A 59 -1.00 2.31 -15.39
CA LEU A 59 -1.66 2.79 -14.18
C LEU A 59 -2.71 3.84 -14.55
N LEU A 60 -3.96 3.59 -14.17
CA LEU A 60 -5.10 4.42 -14.57
C LEU A 60 -5.60 5.31 -13.45
N ALA A 61 -5.78 4.75 -12.26
CA ALA A 61 -6.41 5.44 -11.15
C ALA A 61 -5.96 4.89 -9.80
N ARG A 62 -6.14 5.70 -8.76
CA ARG A 62 -6.08 5.29 -7.36
C ARG A 62 -7.41 5.60 -6.69
N GLN A 63 -7.91 4.70 -5.87
CA GLN A 63 -9.01 4.93 -4.97
C GLN A 63 -8.54 4.83 -3.52
N GLN A 64 -9.03 5.71 -2.66
CA GLN A 64 -8.84 5.64 -1.22
C GLN A 64 -10.22 5.61 -0.55
N ARG A 65 -10.45 4.62 0.30
CA ARG A 65 -11.66 4.52 1.12
C ARG A 65 -11.29 4.69 2.58
N GLN A 66 -12.10 5.46 3.30
CA GLN A 66 -12.04 5.58 4.75
C GLN A 66 -13.47 5.68 5.28
N GLY A 67 -13.93 4.62 5.95
CA GLY A 67 -15.34 4.50 6.36
C GLY A 67 -16.27 4.60 5.15
N SER A 68 -17.18 5.58 5.16
CA SER A 68 -18.11 5.87 4.06
C SER A 68 -17.56 6.83 3.00
N THR A 69 -16.40 7.45 3.23
CA THR A 69 -15.78 8.37 2.28
C THR A 69 -14.93 7.60 1.28
N THR A 70 -15.06 7.95 0.01
CA THR A 70 -14.26 7.39 -1.08
C THR A 70 -13.73 8.50 -1.95
N ASP A 71 -12.41 8.62 -2.02
CA ASP A 71 -11.71 9.53 -2.92
C ASP A 71 -11.14 8.73 -4.10
N CYS A 72 -11.15 9.33 -5.28
CA CYS A 72 -10.59 8.74 -6.49
C CYS A 72 -9.73 9.78 -7.22
N ALA A 73 -8.60 9.35 -7.74
CA ALA A 73 -7.76 10.19 -8.58
C ALA A 73 -7.36 9.43 -9.86
N LEU A 74 -7.49 10.09 -11.00
CA LEU A 74 -6.93 9.62 -12.27
C LEU A 74 -5.43 9.92 -12.30
N LEU A 75 -4.64 8.97 -12.79
CA LEU A 75 -3.18 9.05 -12.77
C LEU A 75 -2.63 9.29 -14.18
N GLY A 76 -1.88 10.37 -14.35
CA GLY A 76 -1.02 10.58 -15.52
C GLY A 76 0.35 9.98 -15.25
N THR A 77 0.77 9.01 -16.07
CA THR A 77 2.04 8.28 -15.87
C THR A 77 2.98 8.39 -17.06
N ASP A 78 4.29 8.29 -16.79
CA ASP A 78 5.31 8.15 -17.84
C ASP A 78 5.43 6.69 -18.32
N GLN A 79 6.31 6.44 -19.30
CA GLN A 79 6.56 5.08 -19.83
C GLN A 79 7.13 4.10 -18.79
N GLN A 80 7.74 4.60 -17.72
CA GLN A 80 8.27 3.80 -16.61
C GLN A 80 7.22 3.60 -15.50
N ARG A 81 5.98 4.07 -15.74
CA ARG A 81 4.84 4.03 -14.81
C ARG A 81 5.02 4.90 -13.57
N SER A 82 5.91 5.89 -13.63
CA SER A 82 6.01 6.92 -12.60
C SER A 82 4.76 7.80 -12.68
N VAL A 83 4.10 8.05 -11.56
CA VAL A 83 2.98 9.00 -11.50
C VAL A 83 3.54 10.41 -11.59
N LEU A 84 3.20 11.12 -12.65
CA LEU A 84 3.57 12.52 -12.87
C LEU A 84 2.45 13.48 -12.45
N HIS A 85 1.21 13.06 -12.62
CA HIS A 85 0.03 13.84 -12.30
C HIS A 85 -1.05 12.98 -11.66
N ALA A 86 -1.81 13.58 -10.74
CA ALA A 86 -3.02 13.01 -10.18
C ALA A 86 -4.12 14.06 -10.30
N LEU A 87 -5.28 13.67 -10.84
CA LEU A 87 -6.46 14.50 -10.95
C LEU A 87 -7.56 13.90 -10.10
N ASP A 88 -7.93 14.58 -9.01
CA ASP A 88 -9.03 14.16 -8.14
C ASP A 88 -10.37 14.27 -8.90
N ALA A 89 -11.25 13.28 -8.67
CA ALA A 89 -12.56 13.17 -9.29
C ALA A 89 -13.63 14.02 -8.59
#